data_AF-A0A1B9VD20-F1
#
_entry.id   AF-A0A1B9VD20-F1
#
_cell.length_a   1.000
_cell.length_b   1.000
_cell.length_c   1.000
_cell.angle_alpha   90.00
_cell.angle_beta   90.00
_cell.angle_gamma   90.00
#
_symmetry.space_group_name_H-M   'P 1'
#
loop_
_entity.id
_entity.type
_entity.pdbx_description
1 polymer ?
#
loop_
_entity_poly.entity_id
_entity_poly.type
_entity_poly.pdbx_seq_one_letter_code
_entity_poly.pdbx_strand_id
1 'polypeptide(L)'
;MNNLDELIRAAKNSFVEIDAAYQAADINEKLVMAEKRNKAADQLIALQAKRLIRNASAITDADITEMKNLKDRIDDAAQIQTALLQFVGLLAKFVG
;
A
#
# COMPACT_ATOMS: atom_id res chain seq x y z
N MET A 1 -0.43 19.73 -7.80
CA MET A 1 -0.13 18.31 -7.52
C MET A 1 -1.25 17.51 -8.16
N ASN A 2 -0.96 16.52 -9.00
CA ASN A 2 -2.02 15.73 -9.66
C ASN A 2 -2.43 14.54 -8.76
N ASN A 3 -3.57 13.90 -9.07
CA ASN A 3 -4.09 12.79 -8.26
C ASN A 3 -3.11 11.59 -8.19
N LEU A 4 -2.23 11.42 -9.20
CA LEU A 4 -1.19 10.39 -9.18
C LEU A 4 -0.09 10.70 -8.16
N ASP A 5 0.39 11.94 -8.10
CA ASP A 5 1.37 12.37 -7.10
C ASP A 5 0.80 12.26 -5.69
N GLU A 6 -0.49 12.58 -5.53
CA GLU A 6 -1.16 12.44 -4.24
C GLU A 6 -1.37 10.98 -3.83
N LEU A 7 -1.77 10.11 -4.76
CA LEU A 7 -1.87 8.68 -4.51
C LEU A 7 -0.51 8.07 -4.16
N ILE A 8 0.56 8.42 -4.88
CA ILE A 8 1.92 7.93 -4.58
C ILE A 8 2.35 8.37 -3.18
N ARG A 9 2.07 9.63 -2.81
CA ARG A 9 2.36 10.14 -1.46
C ARG A 9 1.57 9.37 -0.40
N ALA A 10 0.26 9.18 -0.60
CA ALA A 10 -0.59 8.43 0.31
C ALA A 10 -0.10 6.98 0.46
N ALA A 11 0.20 6.31 -0.66
CA ALA A 11 0.68 4.94 -0.66
C ALA A 11 2.04 4.78 0.04
N LYS A 12 2.97 5.72 -0.14
CA LYS A 12 4.24 5.72 0.59
C LYS A 12 4.02 5.82 2.10
N ASN A 13 3.20 6.77 2.55
CA ASN A 13 2.94 6.95 3.97
C ASN A 13 2.27 5.71 4.57
N SER A 14 1.22 5.19 3.93
CA SER A 14 0.52 4.00 4.40
C SER A 14 1.44 2.77 4.43
N PHE A 15 2.29 2.59 3.41
CA PHE A 15 3.23 1.48 3.39
C PHE A 15 4.27 1.58 4.51
N VAL A 16 4.79 2.77 4.82
CA VAL A 16 5.74 2.96 5.93
C VAL A 16 5.11 2.55 7.26
N GLU A 17 3.86 2.95 7.53
CA GLU A 17 3.16 2.59 8.77
C GLU A 17 2.87 1.07 8.83
N ILE A 18 2.38 0.49 7.73
CA ILE A 18 2.14 -0.96 7.63
C ILE A 18 3.44 -1.75 7.83
N ASP A 19 4.54 -1.27 7.22
CA ASP A 19 5.85 -1.93 7.34
C ASP A 19 6.41 -1.79 8.76
N ALA A 20 6.24 -0.65 9.42
CA ALA A 20 6.63 -0.49 10.83
C ALA A 20 5.89 -1.47 11.74
N ALA A 21 4.57 -1.61 11.56
CA ALA A 21 3.77 -2.60 12.29
C ALA A 21 4.23 -4.04 11.99
N TYR A 22 4.50 -4.36 10.71
CA TYR A 22 5.10 -5.64 10.32
C TYR A 22 6.45 -5.88 11.00
N GLN A 23 7.33 -4.88 11.06
CA GLN A 23 8.64 -4.98 11.73
C GLN A 23 8.53 -5.11 13.25
N ALA A 24 7.43 -4.68 13.86
CA ALA A 24 7.17 -4.85 15.28
C ALA A 24 6.52 -6.22 15.64
N ALA A 25 5.95 -6.92 14.66
CA ALA A 25 5.27 -8.21 14.86
C ALA A 25 6.24 -9.36 15.24
N ASP A 26 5.69 -10.46 15.76
CA ASP A 26 6.47 -11.65 16.12
C ASP A 26 7.08 -12.33 14.88
N ILE A 27 8.18 -13.06 15.07
CA ILE A 27 8.89 -13.71 13.96
C ILE A 27 8.01 -14.73 13.21
N ASN A 28 7.12 -15.44 13.90
CA ASN A 28 6.21 -16.40 13.26
C ASN A 28 5.17 -15.69 12.39
N GLU A 29 4.67 -14.54 12.86
CA GLU A 29 3.70 -13.71 12.15
C GLU A 29 4.35 -13.07 10.92
N LYS A 30 5.59 -12.57 11.07
CA LYS A 30 6.39 -12.02 9.97
C LYS A 30 6.63 -13.03 8.85
N LEU A 31 6.90 -14.29 9.18
CA LEU A 31 7.10 -15.36 8.19
C LEU A 31 5.83 -15.57 7.36
N VAL A 32 4.66 -15.56 7.99
CA VAL A 32 3.36 -15.72 7.31
C VAL A 32 3.03 -14.52 6.42
N MET A 33 3.46 -13.31 6.82
CA MET A 33 3.15 -12.06 6.10
C MET A 33 4.21 -11.65 5.06
N ALA A 34 5.39 -12.27 5.07
CA ALA A 34 6.55 -11.85 4.26
C ALA A 34 6.21 -11.72 2.76
N GLU A 35 5.54 -12.70 2.18
CA GLU A 35 5.16 -12.68 0.77
C GLU A 35 4.25 -11.48 0.44
N LYS A 36 3.22 -11.25 1.28
CA LYS A 36 2.27 -10.13 1.10
C LYS A 36 2.96 -8.78 1.26
N ARG A 37 3.86 -8.66 2.24
CA ARG A 37 4.66 -7.45 2.45
C ARG A 37 5.55 -7.16 1.25
N ASN A 38 6.22 -8.17 0.70
CA ASN A 38 7.08 -8.02 -0.47
C ASN A 38 6.27 -7.60 -1.70
N LYS A 39 5.12 -8.24 -1.94
CA LYS A 39 4.21 -7.86 -3.03
C LYS A 39 3.71 -6.42 -2.91
N ALA A 40 3.40 -5.96 -1.70
CA ALA A 40 3.04 -4.56 -1.44
C ALA A 40 4.19 -3.60 -1.78
N ALA A 41 5.43 -3.94 -1.37
CA ALA A 41 6.61 -3.16 -1.72
C ALA A 41 6.82 -3.07 -3.25
N ASP A 42 6.72 -4.20 -3.95
CA ASP A 42 6.88 -4.27 -5.41
C ASP A 42 5.84 -3.43 -6.14
N GLN A 43 4.58 -3.48 -5.70
CA GLN A 43 3.53 -2.66 -6.31
C GLN A 43 3.70 -1.18 -6.04
N LEU A 44 4.22 -0.77 -4.87
CA LEU A 44 4.55 0.62 -4.63
C LEU A 44 5.66 1.11 -5.57
N ILE A 45 6.69 0.29 -5.80
CA ILE A 45 7.76 0.60 -6.77
C ILE A 45 7.17 0.73 -8.18
N ALA A 46 6.31 -0.20 -8.58
CA ALA A 46 5.73 -0.19 -9.92
C ALA A 46 4.72 0.97 -10.11
N LEU A 47 3.98 1.41 -9.08
CA LEU A 47 3.20 2.65 -9.13
C LEU A 47 4.10 3.87 -9.34
N GLN A 48 5.24 3.94 -8.65
CA GLN A 48 6.21 5.02 -8.82
C GLN A 48 6.83 5.01 -10.23
N ALA A 49 7.09 3.82 -10.79
CA ALA A 49 7.52 3.68 -12.17
C ALA A 49 6.45 4.13 -13.17
N LYS A 50 5.16 3.83 -12.91
CA LYS A 50 4.05 4.33 -13.73
C LYS A 50 3.89 5.84 -13.72
N ARG A 51 4.37 6.57 -12.71
CA ARG A 51 4.49 8.04 -12.81
C ARG A 51 5.23 8.50 -14.07
N LEU A 52 6.14 7.67 -14.58
CA LEU A 52 6.90 7.94 -15.80
C LEU A 52 6.08 7.70 -17.07
N ILE A 53 4.99 6.94 -16.98
CA ILE A 53 4.11 6.53 -18.09
C ILE A 53 2.80 7.31 -17.91
N ARG A 54 2.63 8.42 -18.65
CA ARG A 54 1.56 9.44 -18.47
C ARG A 54 0.09 8.97 -18.59
N ASN A 55 -0.19 7.67 -18.56
CA ASN A 55 -1.51 7.05 -18.67
C ASN A 55 -1.90 6.33 -17.37
N ALA A 56 -1.92 7.04 -16.24
CA ALA A 56 -2.60 6.51 -15.07
C ALA A 56 -4.11 6.48 -15.35
N SER A 57 -4.76 5.33 -15.15
CA SER A 57 -6.22 5.21 -15.05
C SER A 57 -6.75 6.36 -14.17
N ALA A 58 -7.98 6.84 -14.42
CA ALA A 58 -8.54 7.95 -13.65
C ALA A 58 -8.49 7.67 -12.14
N ILE A 59 -7.55 8.30 -11.42
CA ILE A 59 -7.41 8.19 -9.97
C ILE A 59 -8.44 9.11 -9.33
N THR A 60 -9.29 8.54 -8.50
CA THR A 60 -10.35 9.29 -7.81
C THR A 60 -9.93 9.71 -6.41
N ASP A 61 -10.62 10.70 -5.85
CA ASP A 61 -10.42 11.11 -4.45
C ASP A 61 -10.78 10.00 -3.45
N ALA A 62 -11.69 9.10 -3.85
CA ALA A 62 -12.05 7.92 -3.07
C ALA A 62 -10.87 6.96 -2.94
N ASP A 63 -10.13 6.70 -4.02
CA ASP A 63 -8.94 5.83 -3.98
C ASP A 63 -7.84 6.41 -3.08
N ILE A 64 -7.65 7.73 -3.12
CA ILE A 64 -6.69 8.44 -2.25
C ILE A 64 -7.13 8.35 -0.79
N THR A 65 -8.41 8.53 -0.51
CA THR A 65 -8.97 8.45 0.86
C THR A 65 -8.83 7.05 1.42
N GLU A 66 -9.18 6.02 0.63
CA GLU A 66 -9.06 4.63 1.05
C GLU A 66 -7.60 4.27 1.35
N MET A 67 -6.66 4.70 0.51
CA MET A 67 -5.23 4.51 0.73
C MET A 67 -4.76 5.15 2.04
N LYS A 68 -5.17 6.40 2.33
CA LYS A 68 -4.82 7.13 3.56
C LYS A 68 -5.34 6.43 4.83
N ASN A 69 -6.50 5.78 4.74
CA ASN A 69 -7.17 5.16 5.88
C ASN A 69 -6.63 3.77 6.23
N LEU A 70 -5.77 3.16 5.39
CA LEU A 70 -5.23 1.82 5.65
C LEU A 70 -4.47 1.72 6.98
N LYS A 71 -3.79 2.79 7.38
CA LYS A 71 -3.02 2.85 8.62
C LYS A 71 -3.89 2.96 9.87
N ASP A 72 -5.12 3.46 9.75
CA ASP A 72 -5.99 3.76 10.91
C ASP A 72 -6.63 2.51 11.51
N ARG A 73 -6.27 1.32 11.01
CA ARG A 73 -6.93 0.04 11.30
C ARG A 73 -5.91 -1.05 11.61
N ILE A 74 -4.76 -0.71 12.20
CA ILE A 74 -3.64 -1.64 12.45
C ILE A 74 -3.26 -1.64 13.94
N ASP A 75 -3.86 -2.57 14.68
CA ASP A 75 -3.64 -2.84 16.10
C ASP A 75 -3.07 -4.25 16.34
N ASP A 76 -3.22 -5.18 15.39
CA ASP A 76 -2.80 -6.58 15.51
C ASP A 76 -2.31 -7.20 14.17
N ALA A 77 -1.77 -8.41 14.23
CA ALA A 77 -1.22 -9.10 13.06
C ALA A 77 -2.26 -9.44 11.97
N ALA A 78 -3.50 -9.76 12.33
CA ALA A 78 -4.57 -10.02 11.36
C ALA A 78 -4.93 -8.74 10.60
N GLN A 79 -4.89 -7.61 11.30
CA GLN A 79 -5.08 -6.29 10.74
C GLN A 79 -3.92 -5.85 9.85
N ILE A 80 -2.66 -6.14 10.21
CA ILE A 80 -1.50 -5.93 9.32
C ILE A 80 -1.70 -6.71 8.00
N GLN A 81 -2.08 -7.99 8.10
CA GLN A 81 -2.29 -8.82 6.93
C GLN A 81 -3.43 -8.31 6.04
N THR A 82 -4.51 -7.83 6.65
CA THR A 82 -5.65 -7.22 5.95
C THR A 82 -5.24 -5.92 5.26
N ALA A 83 -4.50 -5.06 5.96
CA ALA A 83 -4.00 -3.79 5.41
C ALA A 83 -3.06 -4.02 4.21
N LEU A 84 -2.16 -5.01 4.29
CA LEU A 84 -1.31 -5.42 3.16
C LEU A 84 -2.13 -5.91 1.95
N LEU A 85 -3.16 -6.72 2.18
CA LEU A 85 -4.04 -7.20 1.11
C LEU A 85 -4.81 -6.05 0.46
N GLN A 86 -5.36 -5.14 1.25
CA GLN A 86 -6.09 -3.96 0.76
C GLN A 86 -5.17 -3.01 0.01
N PHE A 87 -3.96 -2.78 0.53
CA PHE A 87 -2.92 -1.99 -0.14
C PHE A 87 -2.62 -2.53 -1.54
N VAL A 88 -2.36 -3.84 -1.65
CA VAL A 88 -2.11 -4.50 -2.93
C VAL A 88 -3.33 -4.41 -3.86
N GLY A 89 -4.54 -4.61 -3.33
CA GLY A 89 -5.77 -4.49 -4.11
C GLY A 89 -6.00 -3.08 -4.67
N LEU A 90 -5.73 -2.05 -3.88
CA LEU A 90 -5.84 -0.65 -4.30
C LEU A 90 -4.81 -0.30 -5.37
N LEU A 91 -3.56 -0.68 -5.18
CA LEU A 91 -2.51 -0.39 -6.15
C LEU A 91 -2.73 -1.13 -7.47
N ALA A 92 -3.20 -2.38 -7.44
CA ALA A 92 -3.47 -3.18 -8.63
C ALA A 92 -4.40 -2.48 -9.64
N LYS A 93 -5.33 -1.60 -9.20
CA LYS A 93 -6.19 -0.78 -10.07
C LYS A 93 -5.40 0.11 -11.04
N PHE A 94 -4.17 0.46 -10.66
CA PHE A 94 -3.34 1.43 -11.36
C PHE A 94 -2.08 0.81 -11.96
N VAL A 95 -1.53 -0.25 -11.37
CA VAL A 95 -0.23 -0.81 -11.75
C VAL A 95 -0.28 -1.87 -12.87
N GLY A 96 -1.48 -2.23 -13.34
CA GLY A 96 -1.70 -3.26 -14.39
C GLY A 96 -0.81 -3.16 -15.63
#